data_AF-A0A0B6YVN0-F1
#
_entry.id   AF-A0A0B6YVN0-F1
#
_cell.length_a   1.000
_cell.length_b   1.000
_cell.length_c   1.000
_cell.angle_alpha   90.00
_cell.angle_beta   90.00
_cell.angle_gamma   90.00
#
_symmetry.space_group_name_H-M   'P 1'
#
loop_
_entity.id
_entity.type
_entity.pdbx_description
1 polymer ?
#
loop_
_entity_poly.entity_id
_entity_poly.type
_entity_poly.pdbx_seq_one_letter_code
_entity_poly.pdbx_strand_id
1 'polypeptide(L)'
;KEPYSEEEEVWDVYRRYSDFHDLHMILTEKFPELSTPHLPGKTVLKNTSQVFLEKRRKDLDKYLKILMKPELFQTVSGLEELMNQFLHTGIWEKHKSEFSRKME
;
A
#
# COMPACT_ATOMS: atom_id res chain seq x y z
N LYS A 1 27.04 -13.58 -28.72
CA LYS A 1 26.48 -12.40 -28.03
C LYS A 1 25.22 -12.91 -27.34
N GLU A 2 25.31 -13.19 -26.04
CA GLU A 2 24.14 -13.55 -25.25
C GLU A 2 23.21 -12.33 -25.19
N PRO A 3 21.89 -12.49 -25.40
CA PRO A 3 20.95 -11.40 -25.28
C PRO A 3 20.88 -11.04 -23.80
N TYR A 4 20.96 -9.75 -23.48
CA TYR A 4 20.73 -9.20 -22.15
C TYR A 4 19.50 -9.88 -21.52
N SER A 5 19.71 -10.71 -20.51
CA SER A 5 18.66 -10.97 -19.53
C SER A 5 18.49 -9.66 -18.78
N GLU A 6 17.42 -8.91 -19.07
CA GLU A 6 16.90 -7.96 -18.10
C GLU A 6 16.56 -8.78 -16.86
N GLU A 7 17.49 -8.82 -15.91
CA GLU A 7 17.26 -9.44 -14.63
C GLU A 7 16.13 -8.66 -13.97
N GLU A 8 14.99 -9.31 -13.75
CA GLU A 8 13.89 -8.72 -13.01
C GLU A 8 14.41 -8.30 -11.64
N GLU A 9 14.32 -7.01 -11.33
CA GLU A 9 14.73 -6.50 -10.04
C GLU A 9 13.71 -6.97 -8.99
N VAL A 10 14.13 -7.87 -8.11
CA VAL A 10 13.31 -8.41 -7.02
C VAL A 10 13.87 -7.95 -5.69
N TRP A 11 13.02 -7.33 -4.87
CA TRP A 11 13.38 -6.90 -3.52
C TRP A 11 12.23 -7.12 -2.54
N ASP A 12 12.60 -7.20 -1.26
CA ASP A 12 11.64 -7.29 -0.16
C ASP A 12 11.49 -5.93 0.56
N VAL A 13 10.27 -5.62 1.00
CA VAL A 13 10.00 -4.47 1.86
C VAL A 13 9.25 -4.87 3.12
N TYR A 14 9.59 -4.21 4.22
CA TYR A 14 8.86 -4.32 5.47
C TYR A 14 7.88 -3.15 5.65
N ARG A 15 6.60 -3.46 5.82
CA ARG A 15 5.53 -2.49 6.05
C ARG A 15 4.64 -2.95 7.21
N ARG A 16 4.42 -2.07 8.18
CA ARG A 16 3.49 -2.33 9.28
C ARG A 16 2.08 -2.01 8.82
N TYR A 17 1.08 -2.58 9.49
CA TYR A 17 -0.32 -2.25 9.23
C TYR A 17 -0.61 -0.74 9.30
N SER A 18 0.01 -0.01 10.23
CA SER A 18 -0.15 1.45 10.33
C SER A 18 0.32 2.19 9.08
N ASP A 19 1.29 1.64 8.36
CA ASP A 19 1.84 2.23 7.14
C ASP A 19 0.86 2.01 5.98
N PHE A 20 0.20 0.85 5.91
CA PHE A 20 -0.94 0.63 4.99
C PHE A 20 -2.14 1.53 5.30
N HIS A 21 -2.41 1.79 6.59
CA HIS A 21 -3.46 2.73 6.96
C HIS A 21 -3.14 4.15 6.51
N ASP A 22 -1.89 4.59 6.69
CA ASP A 22 -1.42 5.89 6.20
C ASP A 22 -1.55 6.00 4.68
N LEU A 23 -1.09 4.99 3.93
CA LEU A 23 -1.29 4.89 2.48
C LEU A 23 -2.78 5.02 2.11
N HIS A 24 -3.67 4.31 2.80
CA HIS A 24 -5.11 4.37 2.53
C HIS A 24 -5.69 5.78 2.75
N MET A 25 -5.25 6.48 3.79
CA MET A 25 -5.65 7.88 4.02
C MET A 25 -5.18 8.79 2.89
N ILE A 26 -3.94 8.63 2.42
CA ILE A 26 -3.42 9.42 1.29
C ILE A 26 -4.21 9.12 0.02
N LEU A 27 -4.51 7.84 -0.25
CA LEU A 27 -5.26 7.43 -1.44
C LEU A 27 -6.67 8.05 -1.46
N THR A 28 -7.37 8.00 -0.33
CA THR A 28 -8.72 8.55 -0.20
C THR A 28 -8.76 10.08 -0.24
N GLU A 29 -7.68 10.75 0.19
CA GLU A 29 -7.57 12.21 0.16
C GLU A 29 -7.13 12.75 -1.21
N LYS A 30 -6.10 12.14 -1.82
CA LYS A 30 -5.50 12.62 -3.07
C LYS A 30 -6.19 12.13 -4.33
N PHE A 31 -6.84 10.97 -4.28
CA PHE A 31 -7.46 10.32 -5.43
C PHE A 31 -8.92 9.94 -5.11
N PRO A 32 -9.81 10.92 -4.85
CA PRO A 32 -11.21 10.65 -4.52
C PRO A 32 -11.97 9.92 -5.65
N GLU A 33 -11.51 10.01 -6.89
CA GLU A 33 -12.02 9.26 -8.04
C GLU A 33 -11.64 7.78 -8.03
N LEU A 34 -10.60 7.41 -7.26
CA LEU A 34 -10.21 6.03 -7.08
C LEU A 34 -11.25 5.36 -6.19
N SER A 35 -11.95 4.36 -6.71
CA SER A 35 -12.75 3.44 -5.90
C SER A 35 -11.81 2.57 -5.07
N THR A 36 -11.27 3.14 -4.00
CA THR A 36 -10.24 2.50 -3.18
C THR A 36 -10.81 1.23 -2.58
N PRO A 37 -10.12 0.07 -2.71
CA PRO A 37 -10.55 -1.14 -2.02
C PRO A 37 -10.60 -0.91 -0.51
N HIS A 38 -11.43 -1.68 0.19
CA HIS A 38 -11.46 -1.60 1.64
C HIS A 38 -10.15 -2.10 2.23
N LEU A 39 -9.50 -1.27 3.04
CA LEU A 39 -8.38 -1.70 3.86
C LEU A 39 -8.87 -2.73 4.89
N PRO A 40 -8.22 -3.89 5.07
CA PRO A 40 -8.62 -4.86 6.07
C PRO A 40 -8.68 -4.21 7.45
N GLY A 41 -9.81 -4.39 8.14
CA GLY A 41 -10.18 -3.57 9.29
C GLY A 41 -9.17 -3.58 10.45
N LYS A 42 -9.11 -2.46 11.16
CA LYS A 42 -8.44 -2.33 12.46
C LYS A 42 -9.14 -3.24 13.45
N THR A 43 -8.51 -4.36 13.80
CA THR A 43 -9.00 -5.20 14.89
C THR A 43 -8.76 -4.46 16.21
N VAL A 44 -9.84 -4.12 16.91
CA VAL A 44 -9.83 -3.39 18.19
C VAL A 44 -9.31 -4.27 19.34
N LEU A 45 -9.30 -5.59 19.16
CA LEU A 45 -8.63 -6.53 20.05
C LEU A 45 -7.22 -6.85 19.56
N LYS A 46 -6.26 -6.84 20.48
CA LYS A 46 -4.84 -7.19 20.26
C LYS A 46 -4.72 -8.71 19.99
N ASN A 47 -5.16 -9.16 18.83
CA ASN A 47 -5.00 -10.54 18.38
C ASN A 47 -3.67 -10.66 17.63
N THR A 48 -2.68 -11.30 18.25
CA THR A 48 -1.35 -11.55 17.66
C THR A 48 -1.18 -13.01 17.25
N SER A 49 -2.27 -13.76 17.12
CA SER A 49 -2.19 -15.15 16.66
C SER A 49 -1.63 -15.21 15.25
N GLN A 50 -0.80 -16.22 14.98
CA GLN A 50 -0.19 -16.44 13.66
C GLN A 50 -1.26 -16.56 12.56
N VAL A 51 -2.37 -17.24 12.84
CA VAL A 51 -3.52 -17.37 11.92
C VAL A 51 -4.08 -16.00 11.51
N PHE A 52 -4.20 -15.10 12.48
CA PHE A 52 -4.69 -13.76 12.23
C PHE A 52 -3.68 -12.92 11.43
N LEU A 53 -2.39 -13.00 11.76
CA LEU A 53 -1.34 -12.30 11.02
C LEU A 53 -1.26 -12.78 9.57
N GLU A 54 -1.34 -14.09 9.32
CA GLU A 54 -1.35 -14.66 7.97
C GLU A 54 -2.59 -14.24 7.19
N LYS A 55 -3.78 -14.26 7.81
CA LYS A 55 -5.00 -13.77 7.16
C LYS A 55 -4.86 -12.30 6.78
N ARG A 56 -4.41 -11.45 7.72
CA ARG A 56 -4.18 -10.03 7.47
C ARG A 56 -3.15 -9.81 6.36
N ARG A 57 -2.06 -10.57 6.34
CA ARG A 57 -1.04 -10.50 5.28
C ARG A 57 -1.65 -10.79 3.91
N LYS A 58 -2.47 -11.85 3.80
CA LYS A 58 -3.18 -12.20 2.56
C LYS A 58 -4.17 -11.11 2.12
N ASP A 59 -4.90 -10.54 3.07
CA ASP A 59 -5.84 -9.45 2.77
C ASP A 59 -5.12 -8.17 2.32
N LEU A 60 -3.97 -7.85 2.91
CA LEU A 60 -3.11 -6.72 2.50
C LEU A 60 -2.47 -6.97 1.12
N ASP A 61 -2.05 -8.19 0.83
CA ASP A 61 -1.56 -8.57 -0.51
C ASP A 61 -2.65 -8.37 -1.58
N LYS A 62 -3.87 -8.82 -1.30
CA LYS A 62 -5.02 -8.58 -2.19
C LYS A 62 -5.31 -7.09 -2.36
N TYR A 63 -5.21 -6.30 -1.29
CA TYR A 63 -5.38 -4.85 -1.32
C TYR A 63 -4.37 -4.20 -2.28
N LEU A 64 -3.08 -4.53 -2.16
CA LEU A 64 -2.03 -4.02 -3.06
C LEU A 64 -2.26 -4.44 -4.52
N LYS A 65 -2.59 -5.70 -4.78
CA LYS A 65 -2.87 -6.20 -6.13
C LYS A 65 -3.99 -5.45 -6.84
N ILE A 66 -4.99 -4.97 -6.09
CA ILE A 66 -6.06 -4.15 -6.66
C ILE A 66 -5.53 -2.77 -7.04
N LEU A 67 -4.71 -2.14 -6.18
CA LEU A 67 -4.12 -0.82 -6.43
C LEU A 67 -3.09 -0.82 -7.56
N MET A 68 -2.41 -1.94 -7.78
CA MET A 68 -1.39 -2.13 -8.82
C MET A 68 -1.96 -2.54 -10.19
N LYS A 69 -3.28 -2.47 -10.37
CA LYS A 69 -3.91 -2.77 -11.65
C LYS A 69 -3.48 -1.74 -12.71
N PRO A 70 -2.99 -2.16 -13.90
CA PRO A 70 -2.50 -1.24 -14.92
C PRO A 70 -3.50 -0.17 -15.32
N GLU A 71 -4.80 -0.51 -15.30
CA GLU A 71 -5.87 0.42 -15.65
C GLU A 71 -5.94 1.60 -14.67
N LEU A 72 -5.58 1.40 -13.40
CA LEU A 72 -5.56 2.47 -12.40
C LEU A 72 -4.39 3.44 -12.60
N PHE A 73 -3.21 2.95 -12.97
CA PHE A 73 -2.06 3.82 -13.25
C PHE A 73 -2.25 4.70 -14.48
N GLN A 74 -3.01 4.21 -15.46
CA GLN A 74 -3.36 4.99 -16.66
C GLN A 74 -4.45 6.04 -16.40
N THR A 75 -5.31 5.83 -15.39
CA THR A 75 -6.47 6.68 -15.14
C THR A 75 -6.27 7.64 -13.97
N VAL A 76 -5.44 7.30 -12.99
CA VAL A 76 -5.21 8.08 -11.78
C VAL A 76 -3.77 8.62 -11.81
N SER A 77 -3.63 9.88 -12.22
CA SER A 77 -2.33 10.54 -12.30
C SER A 77 -1.65 10.62 -10.92
N GLY A 78 -0.39 10.21 -10.82
CA GLY A 78 0.39 10.24 -9.57
C GLY A 78 0.19 9.01 -8.66
N LEU A 79 -0.74 8.10 -8.98
CA LEU A 79 -0.89 6.85 -8.22
C LEU A 79 0.36 5.97 -8.33
N GLU A 80 0.94 5.87 -9.53
CA GLU A 80 2.15 5.07 -9.77
C GLU A 80 3.32 5.56 -8.92
N GLU A 81 3.53 6.87 -8.83
CA GLU A 81 4.59 7.46 -8.00
C GLU A 81 4.39 7.12 -6.51
N LEU A 82 3.17 7.25 -5.99
CA LEU A 82 2.86 6.90 -4.61
C LEU A 82 3.06 5.40 -4.33
N MET A 83 2.61 4.53 -5.24
CA MET A 83 2.79 3.09 -5.11
C MET A 83 4.27 2.71 -5.15
N ASN A 84 5.06 3.34 -6.04
CA ASN A 84 6.50 3.15 -6.09
C ASN A 84 7.15 3.59 -4.78
N GLN A 85 6.83 4.76 -4.22
CA GLN A 85 7.32 5.18 -2.90
C GLN A 85 6.96 4.17 -1.80
N PHE A 86 5.76 3.60 -1.83
CA PHE A 86 5.33 2.62 -0.84
C PHE A 86 6.02 1.26 -1.02
N LEU A 87 6.33 0.84 -2.24
CA LEU A 87 6.87 -0.49 -2.55
C LEU A 87 8.39 -0.52 -2.67
N HIS A 88 9.07 0.61 -2.85
CA HIS A 88 10.53 0.63 -3.03
C HIS A 88 11.30 0.37 -1.73
N THR A 89 12.55 -0.06 -1.88
CA THR A 89 13.48 -0.30 -0.78
C THR A 89 13.70 1.00 0.02
N GLY A 90 13.24 1.01 1.27
CA GLY A 90 13.28 2.22 2.08
C GLY A 90 12.31 2.18 3.26
N ILE A 91 12.52 3.10 4.20
CA ILE A 91 11.57 3.37 5.28
C ILE A 91 10.40 4.13 4.66
N TRP A 92 9.18 3.62 4.84
CA TRP A 92 7.98 4.41 4.54
C TRP A 92 7.94 5.61 5.48
N GLU A 93 8.30 6.78 4.96
CA GLU A 93 8.14 8.04 5.67
C GLU A 93 6.66 8.36 5.72
N LYS A 94 6.08 8.34 6.93
CA LYS A 94 4.68 8.70 7.12
C LYS A 94 4.47 10.11 6.61
N HIS A 95 3.78 10.25 5.48
CA HIS A 95 3.26 11.53 5.07
C HIS A 95 2.18 11.87 6.08
N LYS A 96 2.44 12.80 7.01
CA LYS A 96 1.39 13.32 7.90
C LYS A 96 0.28 13.88 7.01
N SER A 97 -0.73 13.07 6.68
CA SER A 97 -1.90 13.51 5.93
C SER A 97 -2.52 14.67 6.69
N GLU A 98 -3.03 15.68 5.99
CA GLU A 98 -3.68 16.81 6.65
C GLU A 98 -4.86 16.35 7.50
N PHE A 99 -5.49 15.24 7.10
CA PHE A 99 -6.55 14.58 7.86
C PHE A 99 -6.11 14.08 9.24
N SER A 100 -4.88 13.58 9.39
CA SER A 100 -4.35 13.14 10.68
C SER A 100 -4.19 14.30 11.68
N ARG A 101 -4.10 15.55 11.21
CA ARG A 101 -4.04 16.75 12.07
C ARG A 101 -5.41 17.23 12.56
N LYS A 102 -6.51 16.74 11.97
CA LYS A 102 -7.89 17.17 12.30
C LYS A 102 -8.61 16.24 13.29
N MET A 103 -7.90 15.28 13.88
CA MET A 103 -8.42 14.35 14.90
C MET A 103 -7.75 14.49 16.27
N GLU A 104 -7.19 15.67 16.58
CA GLU A 104 -6.80 16.07 17.94
C GLU A 104 -7.83 17.03 18.56
#